data_AF-A0A139W931-F1
#
_entry.id   AF-A0A139W931-F1
#
_cell.length_a   1.000
_cell.length_b   1.000
_cell.length_c   1.000
_cell.angle_alpha   90.00
_cell.angle_beta   90.00
_cell.angle_gamma   90.00
#
_symmetry.space_group_name_H-M   'P 1'
#
loop_
_entity.id
_entity.type
_entity.pdbx_description
1 polymer ?
#
loop_
_entity_poly.entity_id
_entity_poly.type
_entity_poly.pdbx_seq_one_letter_code
_entity_poly.pdbx_strand_id
1 'polypeptide(L)'
;MDLHLPITGLQRRNTSNPVLELHTDSSRFANLGISTVAVFLDIERAFDKVWHDGLILKLLSLQINPRFVRLIASFLTNRSCSVKVQNALSNPIPIRSGVPQGSILSPLLYIVYCRDFPISDHPRTKTRLFADDTAIWSSHKSPSIAAKRIQTQLQRIQQWTNTWRVKPNPTKSQSITMSYKCSRRALSQPIQLLLNNQQIPHLKTIKYLGVTFSHTCSLAPDINETLKKVRNRANLLYLIRGRLHGCSPQTLLYTYNSFIRPVIEYRAPIYASIPLNQLLQIASTERRILRKIFRLDPSCKPSLKQNSNCPQTKISSPPYCSSSVLLRFSPANSPTTHRRNPTFIAITSQTTFIPPRPDCQNQDHRSQNSPLPDSPPPGFTPTCDKRPNFKVVKKMARTKQTARKSTGGKAPRKQLATKAARKSAPATGGVKKPHRYRPGTVALREIRRYQKSTELLIRKLPFQRLVREIAQDFKTDLRFQSSAVMALQEASEAYLVGLFEDTNLCAIHAKRVTIMPKDIQLARRIRGERA
;
A
#
# COMPACT_ATOMS: atom_id res chain seq x y z
N MET A 1 20.71 11.95 10.40
CA MET A 1 21.39 10.94 9.57
C MET A 1 20.36 9.89 9.20
N ASP A 2 19.85 9.97 7.97
CA ASP A 2 18.54 9.43 7.64
C ASP A 2 18.66 8.17 6.79
N LEU A 3 18.63 7.01 7.45
CA LEU A 3 18.66 5.71 6.77
C LEU A 3 17.30 5.40 6.14
N HIS A 4 17.20 5.80 4.87
CA HIS A 4 16.01 5.75 4.02
C HIS A 4 15.67 4.31 3.55
N LEU A 5 15.43 3.40 4.50
CA LEU A 5 15.21 1.96 4.25
C LEU A 5 14.23 1.72 3.08
N PRO A 6 14.62 0.94 2.04
CA PRO A 6 13.94 0.91 0.75
C PRO A 6 12.80 -0.10 0.65
N ILE A 7 12.65 -0.99 1.63
CA ILE A 7 11.60 -2.01 1.65
C ILE A 7 10.29 -1.34 2.06
N THR A 8 9.30 -1.44 1.16
CA THR A 8 7.97 -0.80 1.31
C THR A 8 6.81 -1.81 1.24
N GLY A 9 7.10 -3.08 0.93
CA GLY A 9 6.10 -4.12 0.67
C GLY A 9 5.04 -4.35 1.75
N LEU A 10 5.42 -4.22 3.02
CA LEU A 10 4.75 -4.92 4.13
C LEU A 10 4.69 -4.14 5.47
N GLN A 11 5.18 -2.89 5.54
CA GLN A 11 5.33 -2.13 6.80
C GLN A 11 4.84 -0.67 6.66
N ARG A 12 3.59 -0.38 7.12
CA ARG A 12 2.88 0.94 7.23
C ARG A 12 3.03 2.00 6.10
N ARG A 13 3.78 1.70 5.05
CA ARG A 13 4.01 2.49 3.84
C ARG A 13 3.18 1.87 2.74
N ASN A 14 2.45 2.70 2.01
CA ASN A 14 1.60 2.25 0.92
C ASN A 14 2.44 1.97 -0.36
N THR A 15 1.87 1.20 -1.28
CA THR A 15 2.44 0.98 -2.63
C THR A 15 2.62 2.28 -3.41
N SER A 16 1.81 3.31 -3.15
CA SER A 16 1.92 4.60 -3.82
C SER A 16 3.18 5.39 -3.44
N ASN A 17 3.84 5.13 -2.31
CA ASN A 17 5.06 5.85 -1.92
C ASN A 17 6.23 5.67 -2.91
N PRO A 18 6.71 4.44 -3.24
CA PRO A 18 7.78 4.27 -4.23
C PRO A 18 7.36 4.70 -5.65
N VAL A 19 6.08 4.56 -6.00
CA VAL A 19 5.53 5.02 -7.31
C VAL A 19 5.52 6.54 -7.40
N LEU A 20 5.11 7.23 -6.32
CA LEU A 20 5.12 8.68 -6.21
C LEU A 20 6.55 9.21 -6.22
N GLU A 21 7.47 8.59 -5.48
CA GLU A 21 8.88 9.01 -5.44
C GLU A 21 9.53 8.93 -6.83
N LEU A 22 9.36 7.81 -7.54
CA LEU A 22 9.78 7.65 -8.94
C LEU A 22 9.14 8.71 -9.85
N HIS A 23 7.85 8.99 -9.68
CA HIS A 23 7.15 10.02 -10.45
C HIS A 23 7.69 11.43 -10.17
N THR A 24 7.93 11.78 -8.90
CA THR A 24 8.43 13.10 -8.51
C THR A 24 9.88 13.30 -8.94
N ASP A 25 10.73 12.28 -8.84
CA ASP A 25 12.11 12.34 -9.32
C ASP A 25 12.12 12.50 -10.84
N SER A 26 11.48 11.59 -11.59
CA SER A 26 11.46 11.63 -13.05
C SER A 26 10.89 12.94 -13.58
N SER A 27 9.77 13.44 -13.04
CA SER A 27 9.18 14.72 -13.44
C SER A 27 10.08 15.92 -13.11
N ARG A 28 10.65 15.97 -11.89
CA ARG A 28 11.53 17.06 -11.46
C ARG A 28 12.79 17.12 -12.31
N PHE A 29 13.41 15.97 -12.59
CA PHE A 29 14.60 15.90 -13.42
C PHE A 29 14.30 16.18 -14.90
N ALA A 30 13.19 15.67 -15.43
CA ALA A 30 12.77 15.92 -16.81
C ALA A 30 12.51 17.42 -17.08
N ASN A 31 11.93 18.15 -16.11
CA ASN A 31 11.79 19.62 -16.17
C ASN A 31 13.14 20.35 -16.20
N LEU A 32 14.18 19.79 -15.56
CA LEU A 32 15.56 20.28 -15.58
C LEU A 32 16.37 19.80 -16.81
N GLY A 33 15.73 19.14 -17.78
CA GLY A 33 16.41 18.55 -18.94
C GLY A 33 17.30 17.34 -18.62
N ILE A 34 17.17 16.77 -17.41
CA ILE A 34 17.92 15.62 -16.92
C ILE A 34 17.12 14.35 -17.23
N SER A 35 17.75 13.38 -17.88
CA SER A 35 17.13 12.10 -18.20
C SER A 35 17.18 11.15 -17.01
N THR A 36 16.11 10.39 -16.78
CA THR A 36 16.05 9.35 -15.74
C THR A 36 15.92 7.99 -16.39
N VAL A 37 16.89 7.10 -16.17
CA VAL A 37 16.79 5.69 -16.57
C VAL A 37 16.26 4.90 -15.39
N ALA A 38 15.32 3.99 -15.63
CA ALA A 38 14.74 3.10 -14.62
C ALA A 38 14.72 1.65 -15.10
N VAL A 39 14.93 0.72 -14.16
CA VAL A 39 14.87 -0.73 -14.34
C VAL A 39 13.95 -1.32 -13.29
N PHE A 40 13.11 -2.26 -13.71
CA PHE A 40 12.21 -3.03 -12.88
C PHE A 40 12.59 -4.49 -13.02
N LEU A 41 12.95 -5.13 -11.90
CA LEU A 41 13.43 -6.51 -11.86
C LEU A 41 12.32 -7.47 -11.45
N ASP A 42 12.11 -8.52 -12.25
CA ASP A 42 11.25 -9.67 -11.94
C ASP A 42 12.08 -10.75 -11.24
N ILE A 43 11.67 -11.18 -10.05
CA ILE A 43 12.32 -12.25 -9.28
C ILE A 43 11.52 -13.54 -9.44
N GLU A 44 12.16 -14.60 -9.95
CA GLU A 44 11.47 -15.82 -10.36
C GLU A 44 11.01 -16.65 -9.14
N ARG A 45 9.73 -16.49 -8.75
CA ARG A 45 9.09 -17.15 -7.59
C ARG A 45 9.76 -16.80 -6.25
N ALA A 46 9.93 -15.51 -5.96
CA ALA A 46 10.66 -14.99 -4.81
C ALA A 46 10.37 -15.69 -3.46
N PHE A 47 9.09 -15.93 -3.13
CA PHE A 47 8.69 -16.62 -1.88
C PHE A 47 9.00 -18.12 -1.87
N ASP A 48 9.00 -18.79 -3.04
CA ASP A 48 9.16 -20.25 -3.15
C ASP A 48 10.63 -20.68 -3.24
N LYS A 49 11.54 -19.74 -3.52
CA LYS A 49 12.98 -19.97 -3.67
C LYS A 49 13.85 -19.46 -2.52
N VAL A 50 13.24 -19.00 -1.42
CA VAL A 50 13.98 -18.60 -0.20
C VAL A 50 14.81 -19.79 0.30
N TRP A 51 16.13 -19.66 0.34
CA TRP A 51 17.03 -20.71 0.82
C TRP A 51 16.96 -20.78 2.35
N HIS A 52 16.58 -21.93 2.90
CA HIS A 52 16.33 -22.10 4.33
C HIS A 52 17.58 -21.86 5.17
N ASP A 53 18.72 -22.45 4.81
CA ASP A 53 19.97 -22.31 5.56
C ASP A 53 20.48 -20.86 5.52
N GLY A 54 20.40 -20.21 4.36
CA GLY A 54 20.72 -18.79 4.20
C GLY A 54 19.81 -17.86 5.02
N LEU A 55 18.53 -18.20 5.17
CA LEU A 55 17.61 -17.50 6.06
C LEU A 55 17.95 -17.73 7.54
N ILE A 56 18.33 -18.94 7.93
CA ILE A 56 18.76 -19.27 9.30
C ILE A 56 20.05 -18.51 9.66
N LEU A 57 21.04 -18.46 8.75
CA LEU A 57 22.25 -17.65 8.91
C LEU A 57 21.92 -16.15 9.08
N LYS A 58 20.96 -15.62 8.31
CA LYS A 58 20.46 -14.24 8.48
C LYS A 58 19.66 -14.01 9.77
N LEU A 59 19.12 -15.05 10.41
CA LEU A 59 18.46 -14.94 11.71
C LEU A 59 19.46 -15.00 12.87
N LEU A 60 20.53 -15.77 12.74
CA LEU A 60 21.64 -15.82 13.70
C LEU A 60 22.42 -14.49 13.73
N SER A 61 22.71 -13.89 12.57
CA SER A 61 23.40 -12.59 12.50
C SER A 61 22.57 -11.40 12.99
N LEU A 62 21.28 -11.61 13.31
CA LEU A 62 20.43 -10.63 14.00
C LEU A 62 20.49 -10.71 15.53
N GLN A 63 21.35 -11.58 16.10
CA GLN A 63 21.46 -11.83 17.55
C GLN A 63 20.12 -12.25 18.19
N ILE A 64 19.26 -12.90 17.42
CA ILE A 64 18.01 -13.50 17.89
C ILE A 64 18.35 -14.74 18.73
N ASN A 65 17.66 -14.94 19.86
CA ASN A 65 17.90 -16.07 20.76
C ASN A 65 17.91 -17.41 19.99
N PRO A 66 18.98 -18.23 20.10
CA PRO A 66 19.10 -19.49 19.36
C PRO A 66 17.93 -20.47 19.54
N ARG A 67 17.27 -20.50 20.70
CA ARG A 67 16.06 -21.32 20.93
C ARG A 67 14.92 -20.91 19.96
N PHE A 68 14.76 -19.61 19.69
CA PHE A 68 13.78 -19.09 18.73
C PHE A 68 14.20 -19.31 17.27
N VAL A 69 15.49 -19.25 16.95
CA VAL A 69 15.99 -19.59 15.61
C VAL A 69 15.78 -21.09 15.31
N ARG A 70 16.00 -21.98 16.29
CA ARG A 70 15.64 -23.41 16.19
C ARG A 70 14.14 -23.61 15.94
N LEU A 71 13.27 -22.84 16.60
CA LEU A 71 11.83 -22.87 16.35
C LEU A 71 11.49 -22.48 14.89
N ILE A 72 12.08 -21.40 14.35
CA ILE A 72 11.90 -21.00 12.95
C ILE A 72 12.45 -22.07 11.99
N ALA A 73 13.60 -22.67 12.28
CA ALA A 73 14.15 -23.77 11.47
C ALA A 73 13.14 -24.94 11.41
N SER A 74 12.60 -25.37 12.56
CA SER A 74 11.59 -26.44 12.61
C SER A 74 10.28 -26.11 11.86
N PHE A 75 9.96 -24.82 11.69
CA PHE A 75 8.82 -24.38 10.90
C PHE A 75 9.05 -24.46 9.38
N LEU A 76 10.31 -24.50 8.93
CA LEU A 76 10.72 -24.55 7.52
C LEU A 76 11.11 -25.97 7.06
N THR A 77 11.77 -26.74 7.92
CA THR A 77 12.25 -28.11 7.62
C THR A 77 11.14 -29.16 7.59
N ASN A 78 11.43 -30.32 6.99
CA ASN A 78 10.57 -31.52 6.96
C ASN A 78 9.12 -31.28 6.51
N ARG A 79 8.92 -30.31 5.61
CA ARG A 79 7.63 -30.01 4.99
C ARG A 79 7.45 -30.77 3.69
N SER A 80 6.23 -31.20 3.41
CA SER A 80 5.81 -31.73 2.11
C SER A 80 4.57 -30.98 1.59
N CYS A 81 4.31 -31.12 0.29
CA CYS A 81 3.05 -30.74 -0.34
C CYS A 81 2.51 -31.89 -1.20
N SER A 82 1.19 -31.95 -1.33
CA SER A 82 0.47 -32.89 -2.20
C SER A 82 -0.64 -32.16 -2.93
N VAL A 83 -0.86 -32.48 -4.20
CA VAL A 83 -1.94 -31.90 -5.00
C VAL A 83 -3.17 -32.80 -4.89
N LYS A 84 -4.27 -32.30 -4.33
CA LYS A 84 -5.56 -32.99 -4.33
C LYS A 84 -6.39 -32.57 -5.55
N VAL A 85 -6.77 -33.53 -6.38
CA VAL A 85 -7.65 -33.35 -7.55
C VAL A 85 -8.88 -34.22 -7.36
N GLN A 86 -10.04 -33.60 -7.15
CA GLN A 86 -11.26 -34.28 -6.72
C GLN A 86 -10.99 -35.14 -5.46
N ASN A 87 -11.09 -36.47 -5.55
CA ASN A 87 -10.79 -37.40 -4.47
C ASN A 87 -9.35 -37.95 -4.50
N ALA A 88 -8.65 -37.88 -5.63
CA ALA A 88 -7.27 -38.33 -5.76
C ALA A 88 -6.30 -37.31 -5.13
N LEU A 89 -5.21 -37.79 -4.53
CA LEU A 89 -4.21 -37.00 -3.85
C LEU A 89 -2.81 -37.47 -4.29
N SER A 90 -1.97 -36.57 -4.78
CA SER A 90 -0.64 -36.93 -5.29
C SER A 90 0.29 -37.42 -4.18
N ASN A 91 1.27 -38.23 -4.54
CA ASN A 91 2.41 -38.55 -3.67
C ASN A 91 3.01 -37.26 -3.07
N PRO A 92 3.46 -37.27 -1.80
CA PRO A 92 3.96 -36.09 -1.11
C PRO A 92 5.34 -35.67 -1.65
N ILE A 93 5.43 -34.43 -2.12
CA ILE A 93 6.67 -33.82 -2.64
C ILE A 93 7.33 -33.02 -1.51
N PRO A 94 8.61 -33.26 -1.16
CA PRO A 94 9.30 -32.52 -0.11
C PRO A 94 9.64 -31.08 -0.54
N ILE A 95 9.36 -30.11 0.34
CA ILE A 95 9.62 -28.68 0.12
C ILE A 95 11.03 -28.36 0.63
N ARG A 96 12.01 -28.30 -0.29
CA ARG A 96 13.43 -27.99 0.03
C ARG A 96 13.79 -26.50 -0.01
N SER A 97 12.87 -25.63 -0.39
CA SER A 97 13.06 -24.17 -0.42
C SER A 97 11.73 -23.43 -0.24
N GLY A 98 11.82 -22.15 0.09
CA GLY A 98 10.69 -21.24 0.15
C GLY A 98 10.03 -21.13 1.51
N VAL A 99 9.37 -20.01 1.74
CA VAL A 99 8.60 -19.73 2.96
C VAL A 99 7.11 -20.05 2.73
N PRO A 100 6.40 -20.74 3.65
CA PRO A 100 5.04 -21.23 3.40
C PRO A 100 4.04 -20.11 3.04
N GLN A 101 3.56 -20.09 1.79
CA GLN A 101 2.55 -19.11 1.36
C GLN A 101 1.29 -19.24 2.22
N GLY A 102 0.78 -18.12 2.72
CA GLY A 102 -0.38 -18.09 3.63
C GLY A 102 -0.05 -18.21 5.12
N SER A 103 1.21 -18.37 5.53
CA SER A 103 1.61 -18.13 6.92
C SER A 103 1.90 -16.66 7.18
N ILE A 104 1.46 -16.15 8.35
CA ILE A 104 1.71 -14.78 8.82
C ILE A 104 3.22 -14.49 8.96
N LEU A 105 4.03 -15.50 9.30
CA LEU A 105 5.48 -15.36 9.44
C LEU A 105 6.21 -15.25 8.09
N SER A 106 5.70 -15.86 7.02
CA SER A 106 6.42 -15.95 5.74
C SER A 106 6.75 -14.59 5.10
N PRO A 107 5.84 -13.58 5.10
CA PRO A 107 6.18 -12.22 4.70
C PRO A 107 7.30 -11.60 5.55
N LEU A 108 7.30 -11.81 6.88
CA LEU A 108 8.34 -11.28 7.78
C LEU A 108 9.70 -11.94 7.53
N LEU A 109 9.72 -13.27 7.39
CA LEU A 109 10.91 -14.05 7.05
C LEU A 109 11.49 -13.62 5.69
N TYR A 110 10.65 -13.31 4.71
CA TYR A 110 11.10 -12.76 3.42
C TYR A 110 11.66 -11.33 3.52
N ILE A 111 11.11 -10.46 4.38
CA ILE A 111 11.73 -9.14 4.67
C ILE A 111 13.12 -9.33 5.29
N VAL A 112 13.27 -10.24 6.25
CA VAL A 112 14.57 -10.58 6.86
C VAL A 112 15.53 -11.11 5.80
N TYR A 113 15.06 -11.99 4.91
CA TYR A 113 15.87 -12.54 3.81
C TYR A 113 16.40 -11.47 2.85
N CYS A 114 15.64 -10.40 2.61
CA CYS A 114 15.99 -9.29 1.73
C CYS A 114 16.52 -8.05 2.48
N ARG A 115 16.84 -8.14 3.78
CA ARG A 115 17.32 -7.01 4.61
C ARG A 115 18.62 -6.39 4.10
N ASP A 116 19.52 -7.23 3.62
CA ASP A 116 20.87 -6.91 3.15
C ASP A 116 20.94 -6.68 1.62
N PHE A 117 19.80 -6.53 0.95
CA PHE A 117 19.75 -6.28 -0.48
C PHE A 117 20.53 -5.00 -0.84
N PRO A 118 21.46 -5.03 -1.81
CA PRO A 118 22.39 -3.94 -2.06
C PRO A 118 21.68 -2.67 -2.53
N ILE A 119 21.75 -1.66 -1.68
CA ILE A 119 21.31 -0.28 -1.95
C ILE A 119 22.42 0.43 -2.73
N SER A 120 22.09 1.49 -3.48
CA SER A 120 23.10 2.34 -4.12
C SER A 120 23.47 3.48 -3.17
N ASP A 121 24.77 3.65 -2.94
CA ASP A 121 25.33 4.70 -2.07
C ASP A 121 25.34 6.07 -2.79
N HIS A 122 25.12 6.08 -4.10
CA HIS A 122 25.16 7.29 -4.94
C HIS A 122 23.84 8.09 -4.87
N PRO A 123 23.85 9.38 -4.50
CA PRO A 123 22.64 10.12 -4.10
C PRO A 123 21.60 10.37 -5.21
N ARG A 124 21.96 10.18 -6.49
CA ARG A 124 20.98 10.21 -7.62
C ARG A 124 20.62 8.84 -8.16
N THR A 125 20.97 7.75 -7.45
CA THR A 125 20.60 6.38 -7.81
C THR A 125 19.77 5.79 -6.67
N LYS A 126 18.49 5.52 -6.91
CA LYS A 126 17.58 4.99 -5.88
C LYS A 126 17.23 3.54 -6.18
N THR A 127 17.08 2.76 -5.12
CA THR A 127 16.58 1.38 -5.13
C THR A 127 15.39 1.32 -4.19
N ARG A 128 14.26 0.75 -4.62
CA ARG A 128 13.05 0.51 -3.81
C ARG A 128 12.55 -0.91 -4.04
N LEU A 129 12.21 -1.59 -2.95
CA LEU A 129 11.69 -2.96 -2.98
C LEU A 129 10.26 -2.98 -2.45
N PHE A 130 9.37 -3.60 -3.20
CA PHE A 130 8.00 -3.88 -2.78
C PHE A 130 7.75 -5.39 -2.90
N ALA A 131 8.14 -6.13 -1.85
CA ALA A 131 8.17 -7.60 -1.82
C ALA A 131 9.03 -8.19 -2.96
N ASP A 132 8.42 -8.71 -4.02
CA ASP A 132 9.05 -9.23 -5.23
C ASP A 132 9.34 -8.14 -6.27
N ASP A 133 8.49 -7.11 -6.39
CA ASP A 133 8.67 -5.97 -7.30
C ASP A 133 9.85 -5.08 -6.86
N THR A 134 11.00 -5.15 -7.55
CA THR A 134 12.18 -4.31 -7.29
C THR A 134 12.37 -3.26 -8.38
N ALA A 135 12.45 -1.98 -7.99
CA ALA A 135 12.69 -0.85 -8.90
C ALA A 135 14.00 -0.13 -8.56
N ILE A 136 14.76 0.21 -9.61
CA ILE A 136 16.03 0.93 -9.54
C ILE A 136 15.97 2.06 -10.55
N TRP A 137 16.35 3.29 -10.18
CA TRP A 137 16.45 4.39 -11.13
C TRP A 137 17.64 5.31 -10.85
N SER A 138 18.18 5.92 -11.90
CA SER A 138 19.25 6.90 -11.81
C SER A 138 19.02 8.07 -12.76
N SER A 139 19.31 9.29 -12.30
CA SER A 139 19.02 10.53 -13.03
C SER A 139 20.30 11.30 -13.36
N HIS A 140 20.51 11.60 -14.65
CA HIS A 140 21.71 12.30 -15.14
C HIS A 140 21.47 13.10 -16.43
N LYS A 141 22.32 14.11 -16.72
CA LYS A 141 22.21 14.92 -17.96
C LYS A 141 22.30 14.04 -19.20
N SER A 142 23.37 13.26 -19.32
CA SER A 142 23.51 12.20 -20.32
C SER A 142 22.90 10.88 -19.79
N PRO A 143 22.01 10.21 -20.56
CA PRO A 143 21.37 8.97 -20.14
C PRO A 143 22.33 7.77 -20.11
N SER A 144 23.42 7.77 -20.90
CA SER A 144 24.41 6.67 -20.88
C SER A 144 25.16 6.58 -19.55
N ILE A 145 25.39 7.71 -18.87
CA ILE A 145 25.98 7.74 -17.54
C ILE A 145 24.98 7.27 -16.46
N ALA A 146 23.69 7.57 -16.61
CA ALA A 146 22.65 6.98 -15.76
C ALA A 146 22.57 5.46 -15.95
N ALA A 147 22.64 4.98 -17.19
CA ALA A 147 22.71 3.55 -17.50
C ALA A 147 23.94 2.88 -16.90
N LYS A 148 25.15 3.45 -17.05
CA LYS A 148 26.38 2.93 -16.42
C LYS A 148 26.23 2.78 -14.89
N ARG A 149 25.68 3.79 -14.20
CA ARG A 149 25.41 3.73 -12.74
C ARG A 149 24.42 2.61 -12.37
N ILE A 150 23.38 2.41 -13.17
CA ILE A 150 22.43 1.32 -12.97
C ILE A 150 23.11 -0.03 -13.24
N GLN A 151 23.95 -0.15 -14.26
CA GLN A 151 24.70 -1.37 -14.56
C GLN A 151 25.63 -1.77 -13.40
N THR A 152 26.31 -0.81 -12.76
CA THR A 152 27.10 -1.05 -11.53
C THR A 152 26.21 -1.55 -10.38
N GLN A 153 24.99 -1.02 -10.24
CA GLN A 153 24.05 -1.51 -9.23
C GLN A 153 23.52 -2.91 -9.57
N LEU A 154 23.25 -3.20 -10.85
CA LEU A 154 22.85 -4.53 -11.33
C LEU A 154 23.95 -5.57 -11.09
N GLN A 155 25.23 -5.21 -11.22
CA GLN A 155 26.35 -6.08 -10.88
C GLN A 155 26.40 -6.41 -9.37
N ARG A 156 26.23 -5.42 -8.49
CA ARG A 156 26.13 -5.65 -7.03
C ARG A 156 24.92 -6.53 -6.67
N ILE A 157 23.79 -6.31 -7.35
CA ILE A 157 22.59 -7.14 -7.20
C ILE A 157 22.85 -8.57 -7.70
N GLN A 158 23.51 -8.75 -8.84
CA GLN A 158 23.85 -10.05 -9.40
C GLN A 158 24.76 -10.87 -8.46
N GLN A 159 25.75 -10.21 -7.84
CA GLN A 159 26.57 -10.80 -6.77
C GLN A 159 25.71 -11.25 -5.58
N TRP A 160 24.87 -10.36 -5.05
CA TRP A 160 23.95 -10.68 -3.94
C TRP A 160 22.98 -11.83 -4.30
N THR A 161 22.43 -11.86 -5.51
CA THR A 161 21.52 -12.93 -5.95
C THR A 161 22.24 -14.27 -6.07
N ASN A 162 23.51 -14.29 -6.47
CA ASN A 162 24.30 -15.52 -6.50
C ASN A 162 24.57 -16.04 -5.08
N THR A 163 25.08 -15.19 -4.18
CA THR A 163 25.34 -15.54 -2.77
C THR A 163 24.11 -16.08 -2.06
N TRP A 164 22.95 -15.46 -2.28
CA TRP A 164 21.68 -15.85 -1.65
C TRP A 164 20.77 -16.71 -2.53
N ARG A 165 21.31 -17.33 -3.59
CA ARG A 165 20.62 -18.30 -4.46
C ARG A 165 19.28 -17.80 -5.05
N VAL A 166 19.09 -16.49 -5.15
CA VAL A 166 17.90 -15.85 -5.73
C VAL A 166 18.06 -15.85 -7.24
N LYS A 167 17.02 -16.22 -7.99
CA LYS A 167 17.05 -16.19 -9.45
C LYS A 167 16.27 -14.99 -10.00
N PRO A 168 16.95 -13.90 -10.44
CA PRO A 168 16.29 -12.85 -11.22
C PRO A 168 15.94 -13.37 -12.62
N ASN A 169 15.02 -12.69 -13.30
CA ASN A 169 14.54 -13.06 -14.62
C ASN A 169 14.74 -11.92 -15.62
N PRO A 170 15.82 -11.92 -16.41
CA PRO A 170 16.12 -10.84 -17.36
C PRO A 170 15.02 -10.63 -18.42
N THR A 171 14.37 -11.70 -18.87
CA THR A 171 13.34 -11.64 -19.94
C THR A 171 12.03 -10.97 -19.51
N LYS A 172 11.70 -11.00 -18.22
CA LYS A 172 10.53 -10.30 -17.65
C LYS A 172 10.88 -8.98 -16.97
N SER A 173 12.14 -8.80 -16.58
CA SER A 173 12.65 -7.50 -16.14
C SER A 173 12.54 -6.50 -17.29
N GLN A 174 12.36 -5.21 -17.00
CA GLN A 174 12.09 -4.19 -18.03
C GLN A 174 12.84 -2.89 -17.71
N SER A 175 13.29 -2.18 -18.75
CA SER A 175 13.98 -0.88 -18.60
C SER A 175 13.32 0.23 -19.43
N ILE A 176 13.37 1.47 -18.93
CA ILE A 176 12.78 2.66 -19.57
C ILE A 176 13.66 3.89 -19.36
N THR A 177 13.76 4.72 -20.39
CA THR A 177 14.35 6.06 -20.28
C THR A 177 13.22 7.09 -20.25
N MET A 178 13.22 7.97 -19.26
CA MET A 178 12.23 9.03 -19.06
C MET A 178 12.90 10.40 -19.26
N SER A 179 12.41 11.21 -20.20
CA SER A 179 12.90 12.56 -20.49
C SER A 179 11.84 13.42 -21.18
N TYR A 180 11.81 14.72 -20.88
CA TYR A 180 10.89 15.67 -21.52
C TYR A 180 11.40 16.09 -22.91
N LYS A 181 12.72 16.35 -23.02
CA LYS A 181 13.39 16.72 -24.27
C LYS A 181 14.02 15.49 -24.92
N CYS A 182 13.16 14.60 -25.44
CA CYS A 182 13.60 13.52 -26.32
C CYS A 182 13.96 14.08 -27.71
N SER A 183 15.07 14.84 -27.78
CA SER A 183 15.68 15.24 -29.05
C SER A 183 16.00 13.99 -29.86
N ARG A 184 15.76 14.01 -31.19
CA ARG A 184 15.98 12.84 -32.06
C ARG A 184 17.44 12.34 -32.00
N ARG A 185 18.40 13.21 -31.66
CA ARG A 185 19.83 12.88 -31.44
C ARG A 185 20.15 12.25 -30.07
N ALA A 186 19.25 12.33 -29.08
CA ALA A 186 19.43 11.73 -27.76
C ALA A 186 18.98 10.26 -27.69
N LEU A 187 18.27 9.78 -28.73
CA LEU A 187 17.87 8.38 -28.88
C LEU A 187 18.89 7.55 -29.68
N SER A 188 19.99 8.17 -30.13
CA SER A 188 20.90 7.63 -31.17
C SER A 188 21.84 6.51 -30.72
N GLN A 189 21.79 6.09 -29.45
CA GLN A 189 22.34 4.79 -29.03
C GLN A 189 21.32 4.08 -28.12
N PRO A 190 21.01 2.79 -28.37
CA PRO A 190 20.14 2.02 -27.50
C PRO A 190 20.83 1.76 -26.15
N ILE A 191 20.14 2.05 -25.05
CA ILE A 191 20.63 1.70 -23.72
C ILE A 191 20.55 0.19 -23.55
N GLN A 192 21.69 -0.47 -23.67
CA GLN A 192 21.85 -1.89 -23.34
C GLN A 192 22.18 -2.01 -21.85
N LEU A 193 21.35 -2.74 -21.11
CA LEU A 193 21.57 -3.11 -19.71
C LEU A 193 21.54 -4.63 -19.61
N LEU A 194 22.54 -5.19 -18.95
CA LEU A 194 22.79 -6.63 -18.89
C LEU A 194 22.53 -7.15 -17.47
N LEU A 195 21.90 -8.31 -17.38
CA LEU A 195 21.66 -9.04 -16.14
C LEU A 195 21.85 -10.52 -16.43
N ASN A 196 22.78 -11.18 -15.72
CA ASN A 196 23.21 -12.55 -16.03
C ASN A 196 23.60 -12.71 -17.52
N ASN A 197 24.31 -11.73 -18.06
CA ASN A 197 24.71 -11.60 -19.46
C ASN A 197 23.56 -11.55 -20.50
N GLN A 198 22.30 -11.47 -20.06
CA GLN A 198 21.14 -11.28 -20.93
C GLN A 198 20.70 -9.81 -20.94
N GLN A 199 20.29 -9.30 -22.10
CA GLN A 199 19.81 -7.92 -22.23
C GLN A 199 18.41 -7.75 -21.62
N ILE A 200 18.26 -6.75 -20.75
CA ILE A 200 16.94 -6.33 -20.24
C ILE A 200 16.21 -5.57 -21.36
N PRO A 201 14.99 -5.96 -21.76
CA PRO A 201 14.24 -5.27 -22.82
C PRO A 201 13.97 -3.80 -22.47
N HIS A 202 14.17 -2.91 -23.44
CA HIS A 202 13.93 -1.47 -23.30
C HIS A 202 12.56 -1.08 -23.88
N LEU A 203 11.68 -0.49 -23.05
CA LEU A 203 10.28 -0.25 -23.39
C LEU A 203 9.89 1.23 -23.25
N LYS A 204 9.09 1.72 -24.20
CA LYS A 204 8.57 3.10 -24.21
C LYS A 204 7.51 3.37 -23.12
N THR A 205 6.96 2.32 -22.52
CA THR A 205 5.98 2.34 -21.42
C THR A 205 6.16 1.09 -20.56
N ILE A 206 6.16 1.26 -19.23
CA ILE A 206 6.27 0.16 -18.25
C ILE A 206 5.20 0.31 -17.17
N LYS A 207 4.78 -0.80 -16.57
CA LYS A 207 3.80 -0.83 -15.49
C LYS A 207 4.44 -1.30 -14.19
N TYR A 208 4.49 -0.42 -13.19
CA TYR A 208 5.09 -0.68 -11.87
C TYR A 208 4.05 -0.47 -10.77
N LEU A 209 3.92 -1.43 -9.85
CA LEU A 209 2.89 -1.46 -8.79
C LEU A 209 1.48 -1.07 -9.29
N GLY A 210 1.16 -1.53 -10.51
CA GLY A 210 -0.12 -1.31 -11.15
C GLY A 210 -0.36 0.06 -11.77
N VAL A 211 0.61 0.98 -11.78
CA VAL A 211 0.60 2.29 -12.47
C VAL A 211 1.51 2.27 -13.71
N THR A 212 1.05 2.85 -14.81
CA THR A 212 1.74 2.79 -16.12
C THR A 212 2.52 4.07 -16.43
N PHE A 213 3.86 3.99 -16.39
CA PHE A 213 4.80 5.06 -16.73
C PHE A 213 5.09 5.11 -18.24
N SER A 214 5.55 6.26 -18.74
CA SER A 214 5.95 6.46 -20.13
C SER A 214 7.25 7.25 -20.26
N HIS A 215 7.94 7.06 -21.38
CA HIS A 215 9.24 7.69 -21.67
C HIS A 215 9.19 9.23 -21.74
N THR A 216 8.01 9.85 -21.90
CA THR A 216 7.82 11.31 -21.87
C THR A 216 7.46 11.86 -20.48
N CYS A 217 7.55 11.03 -19.43
CA CYS A 217 7.00 11.29 -18.09
C CYS A 217 5.48 11.50 -18.05
N SER A 218 4.76 11.33 -19.16
CA SER A 218 3.32 11.60 -19.23
C SER A 218 2.50 10.46 -18.62
N LEU A 219 1.59 10.82 -17.71
CA LEU A 219 0.63 9.93 -17.07
C LEU A 219 -0.62 9.63 -17.94
N ALA A 220 -0.74 10.24 -19.12
CA ALA A 220 -1.88 10.04 -20.02
C ALA A 220 -2.19 8.56 -20.36
N PRO A 221 -1.20 7.66 -20.54
CA PRO A 221 -1.48 6.23 -20.75
C PRO A 221 -2.15 5.56 -19.54
N ASP A 222 -1.66 5.82 -18.32
CA ASP A 222 -2.25 5.26 -17.10
C ASP A 222 -3.65 5.84 -16.81
N ILE A 223 -3.86 7.12 -17.09
CA ILE A 223 -5.19 7.75 -17.00
C ILE A 223 -6.16 7.06 -17.96
N ASN A 224 -5.75 6.79 -19.20
CA ASN A 224 -6.58 6.06 -20.16
C ASN A 224 -6.84 4.61 -19.74
N GLU A 225 -5.85 3.88 -19.25
CA GLU A 225 -6.03 2.52 -18.71
C GLU A 225 -6.97 2.52 -17.49
N THR A 226 -6.83 3.51 -16.61
CA THR A 226 -7.64 3.71 -15.40
C THR A 226 -9.09 4.06 -15.74
N LEU A 227 -9.30 5.00 -16.65
CA LEU A 227 -10.64 5.35 -17.10
C LEU A 227 -11.31 4.20 -17.88
N LYS A 228 -10.55 3.35 -18.59
CA LYS A 228 -11.07 2.10 -19.18
C LYS A 228 -11.55 1.13 -18.08
N LYS A 229 -10.76 0.89 -17.03
CA LYS A 229 -11.16 0.08 -15.85
C LYS A 229 -12.40 0.64 -15.16
N VAL A 230 -12.44 1.95 -14.91
CA VAL A 230 -13.57 2.66 -14.27
C VAL A 230 -14.85 2.56 -15.10
N ARG A 231 -14.77 2.76 -16.43
CA ARG A 231 -15.91 2.59 -17.34
C ARG A 231 -16.44 1.15 -17.33
N ASN A 232 -15.56 0.15 -17.35
CA ASN A 232 -15.95 -1.26 -17.28
C ASN A 232 -16.65 -1.61 -15.95
N ARG A 233 -16.14 -1.13 -14.81
CA ARG A 233 -16.82 -1.31 -13.51
C ARG A 233 -18.15 -0.55 -13.43
N ALA A 234 -18.23 0.65 -13.99
CA ALA A 234 -19.46 1.42 -14.07
C ALA A 234 -20.54 0.75 -14.94
N ASN A 235 -20.15 0.03 -16.00
CA ASN A 235 -21.10 -0.74 -16.81
C ASN A 235 -21.79 -1.84 -16.00
N LEU A 236 -21.07 -2.55 -15.13
CA LEU A 236 -21.66 -3.52 -14.19
C LEU A 236 -22.64 -2.85 -13.23
N LEU A 237 -22.29 -1.69 -12.67
CA LEU A 237 -23.18 -0.89 -11.83
C LEU A 237 -24.45 -0.45 -12.59
N TYR A 238 -24.35 -0.11 -13.88
CA TYR A 238 -25.52 0.23 -14.71
C TYR A 238 -26.43 -0.96 -15.01
N LEU A 239 -25.94 -2.21 -14.96
CA LEU A 239 -26.79 -3.41 -15.03
C LEU A 239 -27.58 -3.58 -13.72
N ILE A 240 -26.92 -3.47 -12.57
CA ILE A 240 -27.54 -3.58 -11.23
C ILE A 240 -28.60 -2.49 -10.99
N ARG A 241 -28.40 -1.29 -11.56
CA ARG A 241 -29.37 -0.18 -11.56
C ARG A 241 -30.67 -0.51 -12.30
N GLY A 242 -30.65 -1.42 -13.27
CA GLY A 242 -31.78 -1.68 -14.17
C GLY A 242 -32.17 -0.47 -15.05
N ARG A 243 -33.27 -0.63 -15.81
CA ARG A 243 -33.88 0.45 -16.61
C ARG A 243 -35.06 1.11 -15.89
N LEU A 244 -35.98 0.30 -15.35
CA LEU A 244 -37.24 0.73 -14.73
C LEU A 244 -37.17 0.49 -13.21
N HIS A 245 -37.45 -0.74 -12.78
CA HIS A 245 -37.17 -1.25 -11.44
C HIS A 245 -35.67 -1.62 -11.30
N GLY A 246 -35.11 -1.50 -10.10
CA GLY A 246 -33.70 -1.77 -9.83
C GLY A 246 -33.24 -1.26 -8.46
N CYS A 247 -31.96 -1.46 -8.14
CA CYS A 247 -31.40 -1.19 -6.81
C CYS A 247 -31.46 0.30 -6.40
N SER A 248 -31.57 0.55 -5.08
CA SER A 248 -31.74 1.91 -4.55
C SER A 248 -30.54 2.82 -4.88
N PRO A 249 -30.74 4.16 -5.02
CA PRO A 249 -29.64 5.09 -5.27
C PRO A 249 -28.55 5.03 -4.19
N GLN A 250 -28.93 4.79 -2.93
CA GLN A 250 -28.00 4.70 -1.80
C GLN A 250 -27.14 3.42 -1.87
N THR A 251 -27.73 2.26 -2.19
CA THR A 251 -26.95 1.02 -2.38
C THR A 251 -26.03 1.12 -3.61
N LEU A 252 -26.46 1.79 -4.67
CA LEU A 252 -25.61 2.10 -5.84
C LEU A 252 -24.48 3.09 -5.49
N LEU A 253 -24.71 4.05 -4.57
CA LEU A 253 -23.67 4.95 -4.06
C LEU A 253 -22.65 4.21 -3.18
N TYR A 254 -23.08 3.33 -2.29
CA TYR A 254 -22.17 2.46 -1.54
C TYR A 254 -21.37 1.53 -2.47
N THR A 255 -22.00 1.02 -3.53
CA THR A 255 -21.31 0.24 -4.58
C THR A 255 -20.27 1.10 -5.33
N TYR A 256 -20.58 2.35 -5.65
CA TYR A 256 -19.62 3.29 -6.24
C TYR A 256 -18.41 3.51 -5.33
N ASN A 257 -18.64 3.87 -4.06
CA ASN A 257 -17.61 4.18 -3.08
C ASN A 257 -16.72 2.97 -2.73
N SER A 258 -17.25 1.75 -2.76
CA SER A 258 -16.49 0.52 -2.43
C SER A 258 -15.81 -0.15 -3.64
N PHE A 259 -16.41 -0.08 -4.84
CA PHE A 259 -15.94 -0.84 -6.00
C PHE A 259 -15.29 0.01 -7.10
N ILE A 260 -15.71 1.28 -7.28
CA ILE A 260 -15.25 2.13 -8.39
C ILE A 260 -14.26 3.18 -7.89
N ARG A 261 -14.66 3.97 -6.90
CA ARG A 261 -13.89 5.09 -6.34
C ARG A 261 -12.46 4.72 -5.91
N PRO A 262 -12.18 3.56 -5.26
CA PRO A 262 -10.82 3.21 -4.83
C PRO A 262 -9.84 2.95 -5.99
N VAL A 263 -10.33 2.75 -7.23
CA VAL A 263 -9.46 2.63 -8.42
C VAL A 263 -8.81 3.97 -8.78
N ILE A 264 -9.50 5.07 -8.49
CA ILE A 264 -9.05 6.44 -8.74
C ILE A 264 -8.24 6.93 -7.54
N GLU A 265 -8.75 6.74 -6.32
CA GLU A 265 -8.08 7.21 -5.09
C GLU A 265 -6.69 6.58 -4.88
N TYR A 266 -6.49 5.33 -5.30
CA TYR A 266 -5.17 4.67 -5.32
C TYR A 266 -4.09 5.49 -6.06
N ARG A 267 -4.49 6.34 -7.00
CA ARG A 267 -3.62 7.17 -7.84
C ARG A 267 -3.66 8.65 -7.48
N ALA A 268 -4.54 9.06 -6.56
CA ALA A 268 -4.72 10.46 -6.17
C ALA A 268 -3.41 11.21 -5.82
N PRO A 269 -2.41 10.61 -5.12
CA PRO A 269 -1.15 11.30 -4.83
C PRO A 269 -0.35 11.64 -6.09
N ILE A 270 -0.36 10.75 -7.08
CA ILE A 270 0.35 10.90 -8.37
C ILE A 270 -0.41 11.89 -9.26
N TYR A 271 -1.73 11.73 -9.31
CA TYR A 271 -2.66 12.62 -10.03
C TYR A 271 -2.77 14.03 -9.44
N ALA A 272 -2.14 14.34 -8.31
CA ALA A 272 -1.99 15.72 -7.83
C ALA A 272 -1.11 16.58 -8.77
N SER A 273 -0.27 15.95 -9.60
CA SER A 273 0.72 16.62 -10.46
C SER A 273 0.35 16.67 -11.96
N ILE A 274 -0.86 16.25 -12.34
CA ILE A 274 -1.30 16.23 -13.76
C ILE A 274 -1.88 17.58 -14.22
N PRO A 275 -1.77 17.94 -15.51
CA PRO A 275 -2.39 19.14 -16.04
C PRO A 275 -3.92 19.12 -15.88
N LEU A 276 -4.50 20.30 -15.62
CA LEU A 276 -5.92 20.48 -15.28
C LEU A 276 -6.89 19.79 -16.26
N ASN A 277 -6.56 19.77 -17.55
CA ASN A 277 -7.37 19.11 -18.59
C ASN A 277 -7.56 17.61 -18.32
N GLN A 278 -6.53 16.91 -17.82
CA GLN A 278 -6.59 15.49 -17.48
C GLN A 278 -7.38 15.25 -16.18
N LEU A 279 -7.19 16.11 -15.17
CA LEU A 279 -7.98 16.07 -13.93
C LEU A 279 -9.47 16.33 -14.20
N LEU A 280 -9.80 17.26 -15.11
CA LEU A 280 -11.15 17.50 -15.58
C LEU A 280 -11.75 16.31 -16.32
N GLN A 281 -10.96 15.55 -17.10
CA GLN A 281 -11.44 14.29 -17.71
C GLN A 281 -11.87 13.30 -16.63
N ILE A 282 -11.03 13.04 -15.62
CA ILE A 282 -11.35 12.13 -14.49
C ILE A 282 -12.65 12.55 -13.83
N ALA A 283 -12.73 13.81 -13.34
CA ALA A 283 -13.92 14.35 -12.70
C ALA A 283 -15.18 14.33 -13.62
N SER A 284 -15.02 14.46 -14.94
CA SER A 284 -16.13 14.33 -15.90
C SER A 284 -16.66 12.90 -16.06
N THR A 285 -15.87 11.90 -15.67
CA THR A 285 -16.26 10.48 -15.66
C THR A 285 -16.98 10.13 -14.36
N GLU A 286 -16.48 10.57 -13.21
CA GLU A 286 -17.13 10.39 -11.91
C GLU A 286 -18.52 11.06 -11.87
N ARG A 287 -18.59 12.35 -12.23
CA ARG A 287 -19.85 13.11 -12.34
C ARG A 287 -20.87 12.47 -13.30
N ARG A 288 -20.41 11.68 -14.26
CA ARG A 288 -21.24 10.94 -15.24
C ARG A 288 -21.79 9.64 -14.66
N ILE A 289 -21.04 8.98 -13.78
CA ILE A 289 -21.48 7.78 -13.04
C ILE A 289 -22.49 8.21 -11.97
N LEU A 290 -22.16 9.21 -11.14
CA LEU A 290 -23.02 9.72 -10.07
C LEU A 290 -24.38 10.22 -10.60
N ARG A 291 -24.40 10.98 -11.71
CA ARG A 291 -25.69 11.38 -12.33
C ARG A 291 -26.55 10.20 -12.77
N LYS A 292 -25.94 9.14 -13.30
CA LYS A 292 -26.69 7.92 -13.66
C LYS A 292 -27.25 7.20 -12.43
N ILE A 293 -26.52 7.19 -11.31
CA ILE A 293 -26.99 6.62 -10.03
C ILE A 293 -28.25 7.34 -9.57
N PHE A 294 -28.20 8.66 -9.42
CA PHE A 294 -29.32 9.49 -8.95
C PHE A 294 -30.37 9.80 -10.04
N ARG A 295 -30.34 9.11 -11.19
CA ARG A 295 -31.22 9.33 -12.35
C ARG A 295 -31.26 10.80 -12.87
N LEU A 296 -30.30 11.64 -12.50
CA LEU A 296 -30.27 13.07 -12.81
C LEU A 296 -30.07 13.33 -14.30
N ASP A 297 -30.91 14.20 -14.86
CA ASP A 297 -31.01 14.40 -16.30
C ASP A 297 -29.69 14.94 -16.92
N PRO A 298 -29.36 14.58 -18.18
CA PRO A 298 -28.15 15.07 -18.82
C PRO A 298 -28.17 16.57 -19.08
N SER A 299 -29.34 17.18 -19.27
CA SER A 299 -29.54 18.60 -19.60
C SER A 299 -29.06 19.53 -18.48
N CYS A 300 -29.44 19.24 -17.22
CA CYS A 300 -29.24 20.14 -16.08
C CYS A 300 -27.77 20.54 -15.92
N LYS A 301 -27.42 21.76 -16.33
CA LYS A 301 -26.19 22.42 -15.90
C LYS A 301 -26.28 22.60 -14.36
N PRO A 302 -25.21 22.42 -13.58
CA PRO A 302 -25.25 22.82 -12.17
C PRO A 302 -25.42 24.34 -12.14
N SER A 303 -26.57 24.80 -11.66
CA SER A 303 -26.88 26.20 -11.46
C SER A 303 -26.04 26.74 -10.30
N LEU A 304 -24.98 27.48 -10.63
CA LEU A 304 -24.42 28.46 -9.71
C LEU A 304 -25.35 29.67 -9.71
N LYS A 305 -26.44 29.57 -8.96
CA LYS A 305 -27.24 30.71 -8.49
C LYS A 305 -27.51 30.49 -7.00
N GLN A 306 -27.11 31.45 -6.18
CA GLN A 306 -27.64 31.63 -4.83
C GLN A 306 -29.04 32.27 -4.93
N ASN A 307 -29.66 32.49 -3.76
CA ASN A 307 -30.87 33.28 -3.53
C ASN A 307 -32.22 32.59 -3.88
N SER A 308 -32.80 31.98 -2.84
CA SER A 308 -34.11 32.34 -2.27
C SER A 308 -35.24 32.78 -3.22
N ASN A 309 -36.21 31.89 -3.47
CA ASN A 309 -37.54 31.94 -2.82
C ASN A 309 -38.49 30.82 -3.30
N CYS A 310 -39.49 30.50 -2.45
CA CYS A 310 -40.63 29.59 -2.66
C CYS A 310 -40.36 28.09 -2.96
N PRO A 311 -41.29 27.19 -2.57
CA PRO A 311 -41.97 27.13 -1.28
C PRO A 311 -41.71 25.78 -0.57
N GLN A 312 -42.01 25.70 0.73
CA GLN A 312 -41.67 24.52 1.54
C GLN A 312 -42.55 23.30 1.23
N THR A 313 -41.93 22.20 0.79
CA THR A 313 -42.50 20.85 0.93
C THR A 313 -41.49 19.94 1.62
N LYS A 314 -41.95 19.13 2.57
CA LYS A 314 -41.09 18.37 3.48
C LYS A 314 -40.47 17.15 2.78
N ILE A 315 -39.23 17.27 2.32
CA ILE A 315 -38.31 16.14 2.14
C ILE A 315 -37.06 16.43 2.97
N SER A 316 -36.76 15.54 3.92
CA SER A 316 -35.57 15.67 4.76
C SER A 316 -34.30 15.63 3.90
N SER A 317 -33.49 16.68 4.03
CA SER A 317 -32.25 16.80 3.27
C SER A 317 -31.25 15.72 3.72
N PRO A 318 -30.66 14.95 2.79
CA PRO A 318 -29.55 14.08 3.16
C PRO A 318 -28.36 14.97 3.57
N PRO A 319 -27.69 14.69 4.70
CA PRO A 319 -26.43 15.35 5.02
C PRO A 319 -25.40 15.07 3.92
N TYR A 320 -24.36 15.91 3.84
CA TYR A 320 -23.30 15.86 2.82
C TYR A 320 -23.67 16.32 1.40
N CYS A 321 -24.54 17.34 1.26
CA CYS A 321 -24.62 18.14 0.03
C CYS A 321 -23.84 19.49 0.09
N SER A 322 -23.13 19.75 1.19
CA SER A 322 -22.34 20.98 1.42
C SER A 322 -20.86 20.70 1.68
N SER A 323 -20.20 19.95 0.78
CA SER A 323 -18.74 19.80 0.79
C SER A 323 -18.19 19.46 -0.59
N SER A 324 -17.48 20.41 -1.19
CA SER A 324 -16.81 20.25 -2.49
C SER A 324 -15.50 19.49 -2.32
N VAL A 325 -15.58 18.16 -2.20
CA VAL A 325 -14.43 17.24 -2.14
C VAL A 325 -13.73 17.16 -3.52
N LEU A 326 -13.06 18.27 -3.88
CA LEU A 326 -11.83 18.25 -4.64
C LEU A 326 -10.72 17.72 -3.72
N LEU A 327 -9.76 17.00 -4.29
CA LEU A 327 -8.52 16.62 -3.62
C LEU A 327 -7.66 17.88 -3.37
N ARG A 328 -7.94 18.62 -2.29
CA ARG A 328 -7.05 19.68 -1.79
C ARG A 328 -5.96 19.05 -0.92
N PHE A 329 -4.84 18.71 -1.54
CA PHE A 329 -3.58 18.64 -0.81
C PHE A 329 -3.00 20.06 -0.73
N SER A 330 -3.06 20.68 0.44
CA SER A 330 -2.25 21.87 0.76
C SER A 330 -0.99 21.43 1.50
N PRO A 331 0.20 22.02 1.21
CA PRO A 331 1.37 21.84 2.07
C PRO A 331 1.13 22.52 3.42
N ALA A 332 1.78 22.02 4.47
CA ALA A 332 1.64 22.55 5.83
C ALA A 332 2.69 23.64 6.10
N ASN A 333 2.24 24.75 6.71
CA ASN A 333 3.04 25.61 7.57
C ASN A 333 2.35 25.65 8.95
N SER A 334 3.12 25.91 10.00
CA SER A 334 2.72 25.78 11.41
C SER A 334 3.69 26.51 12.33
N PRO A 335 3.37 26.78 13.62
CA PRO A 335 2.05 26.92 14.25
C PRO A 335 1.93 28.19 15.12
N THR A 336 0.71 28.59 15.50
CA THR A 336 0.48 29.42 16.70
C THR A 336 -0.82 29.05 17.42
N THR A 337 -0.80 29.25 18.72
CA THR A 337 -1.87 29.09 19.73
C THR A 337 -3.02 30.10 19.49
N HIS A 338 -4.24 29.95 20.03
CA HIS A 338 -4.62 29.50 21.38
C HIS A 338 -5.89 28.62 21.45
N ARG A 339 -6.02 27.88 22.57
CA ARG A 339 -7.22 27.14 22.97
C ARG A 339 -8.26 28.07 23.63
N ARG A 340 -9.54 27.73 23.50
CA ARG A 340 -10.51 27.75 24.61
C ARG A 340 -11.22 26.38 24.67
N ASN A 341 -11.52 25.95 25.90
CA ASN A 341 -11.92 24.63 26.40
C ASN A 341 -12.68 24.87 27.74
N PRO A 342 -13.23 23.87 28.45
CA PRO A 342 -14.06 22.73 28.03
C PRO A 342 -15.26 22.51 29.00
N THR A 343 -15.96 21.38 28.91
CA THR A 343 -16.65 20.66 30.02
C THR A 343 -17.03 19.25 29.49
N PHE A 344 -17.22 18.16 30.26
CA PHE A 344 -17.37 17.97 31.72
C PHE A 344 -17.02 16.48 32.10
N ILE A 345 -16.58 16.22 33.35
CA ILE A 345 -16.60 14.90 34.08
C ILE A 345 -15.66 13.80 33.50
N ALA A 346 -14.87 12.97 34.23
CA ALA A 346 -14.60 12.72 35.67
C ALA A 346 -13.07 12.45 35.86
N ILE A 347 -12.35 12.95 36.89
CA ILE A 347 -12.23 12.47 38.30
C ILE A 347 -11.39 11.16 38.41
N THR A 348 -10.29 11.01 39.17
CA THR A 348 -9.54 11.83 40.19
C THR A 348 -8.11 11.23 40.35
N SER A 349 -7.09 11.70 41.11
CA SER A 349 -6.76 12.85 42.01
C SER A 349 -5.22 12.84 42.22
N GLN A 350 -4.50 13.71 42.94
CA GLN A 350 -4.76 14.73 43.98
C GLN A 350 -3.82 15.96 43.80
N THR A 351 -4.13 17.10 44.47
CA THR A 351 -3.22 18.16 45.01
C THR A 351 -2.09 18.76 44.13
N THR A 352 -1.75 20.06 44.18
CA THR A 352 -1.90 21.08 45.25
C THR A 352 -2.44 22.43 44.79
N PHE A 353 -2.72 23.29 45.78
CA PHE A 353 -3.12 24.70 45.74
C PHE A 353 -2.35 25.64 44.77
N ILE A 354 -3.02 26.73 44.40
CA ILE A 354 -2.45 28.05 44.07
C ILE A 354 -3.07 29.04 45.08
N PRO A 355 -2.28 29.91 45.72
CA PRO A 355 -2.50 31.36 45.57
C PRO A 355 -1.14 32.09 45.32
N PRO A 356 -1.01 33.42 45.46
CA PRO A 356 -1.14 34.32 44.31
C PRO A 356 0.15 35.13 44.03
N ARG A 357 0.07 36.07 43.08
CA ARG A 357 1.08 37.13 42.91
C ARG A 357 1.13 38.05 44.14
N PRO A 358 2.28 38.70 44.35
CA PRO A 358 2.31 40.15 44.51
C PRO A 358 3.14 40.85 43.41
N ASP A 359 3.26 42.17 43.55
CA ASP A 359 3.59 43.13 42.49
C ASP A 359 5.09 43.45 42.30
N CYS A 360 5.36 44.45 41.45
CA CYS A 360 6.68 44.95 41.09
C CYS A 360 7.46 45.54 42.28
N GLN A 361 8.80 45.41 42.25
CA GLN A 361 9.70 46.52 42.55
C GLN A 361 11.10 46.31 41.94
N ASN A 362 11.92 47.36 41.95
CA ASN A 362 13.25 47.41 41.34
C ASN A 362 14.30 46.70 42.20
N GLN A 363 15.38 46.21 41.58
CA GLN A 363 16.74 46.72 41.81
C GLN A 363 17.78 46.05 40.89
N ASP A 364 18.95 46.69 40.80
CA ASP A 364 20.06 46.36 39.91
C ASP A 364 20.89 45.15 40.38
N HIS A 365 21.58 44.47 39.45
CA HIS A 365 23.05 44.45 39.43
C HIS A 365 23.68 43.64 38.25
N ARG A 366 24.28 44.38 37.32
CA ARG A 366 25.71 44.27 36.92
C ARG A 366 26.37 42.88 36.85
N SER A 367 26.47 42.29 35.65
CA SER A 367 27.74 41.66 35.16
C SER A 367 27.73 41.33 33.65
N GLN A 368 28.56 42.05 32.89
CA GLN A 368 29.62 41.53 31.98
C GLN A 368 29.39 40.12 31.34
N ASN A 369 29.30 39.92 30.02
CA ASN A 369 30.17 40.45 28.96
C ASN A 369 29.61 40.27 27.52
N SER A 370 30.15 41.08 26.61
CA SER A 370 29.91 41.16 25.14
C SER A 370 30.75 40.12 24.34
N PRO A 371 30.73 40.04 22.98
CA PRO A 371 30.00 40.90 22.01
C PRO A 371 29.30 40.21 20.80
N LEU A 372 28.52 41.02 20.08
CA LEU A 372 28.13 40.84 18.65
C LEU A 372 29.29 41.31 17.73
N PRO A 373 29.37 40.95 16.43
CA PRO A 373 28.69 41.70 15.33
C PRO A 373 28.23 40.79 14.14
N ASP A 374 27.55 41.21 13.05
CA ASP A 374 26.80 42.43 12.72
C ASP A 374 25.76 42.18 11.57
N SER A 375 25.08 43.23 11.11
CA SER A 375 24.10 43.29 9.99
C SER A 375 24.07 44.72 9.39
N PRO A 376 23.20 45.14 8.43
CA PRO A 376 22.43 44.41 7.41
C PRO A 376 22.65 44.82 5.89
N PRO A 377 21.88 45.70 5.19
CA PRO A 377 21.52 45.54 3.76
C PRO A 377 22.11 46.69 2.88
N PRO A 378 21.52 47.30 1.79
CA PRO A 378 20.15 47.31 1.18
C PRO A 378 19.90 46.19 0.12
N GLY A 379 18.85 46.18 -0.74
CA GLY A 379 17.61 46.98 -0.80
C GLY A 379 16.80 46.84 -2.12
N PHE A 380 15.58 47.40 -2.12
CA PHE A 380 14.63 47.63 -3.24
C PHE A 380 13.77 46.49 -3.85
N THR A 381 12.46 46.75 -3.84
CA THR A 381 11.33 46.12 -4.56
C THR A 381 10.85 47.14 -5.64
N PRO A 382 9.64 47.11 -6.27
CA PRO A 382 8.50 46.17 -6.32
C PRO A 382 8.17 45.73 -7.78
N THR A 383 7.12 44.97 -8.17
CA THR A 383 5.66 45.18 -7.99
C THR A 383 4.81 43.92 -8.31
N CYS A 384 3.49 44.07 -8.13
CA CYS A 384 2.37 43.14 -8.37
C CYS A 384 2.29 42.57 -9.83
N ASP A 385 1.38 41.67 -10.22
CA ASP A 385 0.02 41.41 -9.70
C ASP A 385 -0.66 40.10 -10.23
N LYS A 386 -1.91 39.85 -9.79
CA LYS A 386 -3.02 39.14 -10.47
C LYS A 386 -2.94 37.62 -10.73
N ARG A 387 -3.76 36.88 -9.96
CA ARG A 387 -4.49 35.65 -10.38
C ARG A 387 -5.79 36.08 -11.14
N PRO A 388 -6.71 35.21 -11.65
CA PRO A 388 -6.75 33.73 -11.77
C PRO A 388 -6.84 33.26 -13.28
N ASN A 389 -7.78 32.51 -13.92
CA ASN A 389 -9.03 31.83 -13.52
C ASN A 389 -9.55 30.71 -14.49
N PHE A 390 -10.07 29.62 -13.91
CA PHE A 390 -11.25 28.78 -14.32
C PHE A 390 -11.66 28.55 -15.81
N LYS A 391 -11.71 27.27 -16.25
CA LYS A 391 -12.90 26.42 -16.60
C LYS A 391 -12.42 25.13 -17.31
N VAL A 392 -12.92 23.88 -17.12
CA VAL A 392 -14.26 23.25 -16.93
C VAL A 392 -15.04 23.02 -18.24
N VAL A 393 -15.48 21.76 -18.48
CA VAL A 393 -16.67 21.20 -19.23
C VAL A 393 -16.23 19.87 -19.93
N LYS A 394 -16.76 18.66 -19.62
CA LYS A 394 -18.01 17.97 -20.09
C LYS A 394 -18.06 17.73 -21.63
N LYS A 395 -18.72 16.72 -22.25
CA LYS A 395 -19.51 15.53 -21.81
C LYS A 395 -19.67 14.51 -22.97
N MET A 396 -19.97 13.25 -22.61
CA MET A 396 -20.84 12.20 -23.24
C MET A 396 -21.18 12.10 -24.76
N ALA A 397 -21.09 10.85 -25.25
CA ALA A 397 -22.04 10.11 -26.14
C ALA A 397 -22.13 10.56 -27.64
N ARG A 398 -22.89 9.94 -28.58
CA ARG A 398 -23.98 8.91 -28.50
C ARG A 398 -24.15 8.07 -29.81
N THR A 399 -24.26 6.73 -29.64
CA THR A 399 -25.08 5.70 -30.38
C THR A 399 -25.57 5.87 -31.83
N LYS A 400 -25.43 4.80 -32.65
CA LYS A 400 -26.42 4.07 -33.51
C LYS A 400 -25.82 2.67 -33.87
N GLN A 401 -26.51 1.53 -34.08
CA GLN A 401 -27.63 1.12 -34.98
C GLN A 401 -27.27 1.13 -36.47
N THR A 402 -27.83 0.29 -37.37
CA THR A 402 -28.92 -0.75 -37.31
C THR A 402 -28.36 -2.15 -36.90
N ALA A 403 -28.70 -3.38 -37.36
CA ALA A 403 -29.69 -4.09 -38.23
C ALA A 403 -29.59 -5.62 -37.86
N ARG A 404 -30.41 -6.63 -38.23
CA ARG A 404 -31.77 -6.87 -38.82
C ARG A 404 -32.49 -7.87 -37.83
N LYS A 405 -33.81 -8.17 -37.82
CA LYS A 405 -34.69 -9.02 -38.67
C LYS A 405 -34.17 -10.46 -38.96
N SER A 406 -34.99 -11.52 -38.93
CA SER A 406 -36.43 -11.61 -39.31
C SER A 406 -37.35 -12.52 -38.44
N THR A 407 -38.68 -12.43 -38.68
CA THR A 407 -39.77 -13.46 -38.62
C THR A 407 -39.86 -14.48 -37.47
N GLY A 408 -41.05 -14.84 -36.93
CA GLY A 408 -42.44 -14.44 -37.22
C GLY A 408 -43.46 -15.53 -36.81
N GLY A 409 -44.74 -15.18 -36.55
CA GLY A 409 -45.82 -16.14 -36.24
C GLY A 409 -46.16 -16.32 -34.74
N LYS A 410 -47.45 -16.55 -34.39
CA LYS A 410 -47.95 -16.63 -33.01
C LYS A 410 -49.39 -17.21 -32.90
N ALA A 411 -49.55 -18.45 -32.43
CA ALA A 411 -50.79 -19.07 -31.88
C ALA A 411 -50.57 -20.59 -31.62
N PRO A 412 -51.44 -21.32 -30.89
CA PRO A 412 -52.16 -20.97 -29.66
C PRO A 412 -51.84 -21.98 -28.51
N ARG A 413 -52.69 -22.07 -27.47
CA ARG A 413 -52.47 -22.74 -26.18
C ARG A 413 -53.14 -24.12 -26.08
N LYS A 414 -52.44 -25.18 -25.62
CA LYS A 414 -53.09 -26.34 -24.98
C LYS A 414 -52.21 -27.08 -23.96
N GLN A 415 -52.84 -27.41 -22.82
CA GLN A 415 -52.56 -28.45 -21.79
C GLN A 415 -51.15 -28.62 -21.16
N LEU A 416 -51.15 -28.78 -19.84
CA LEU A 416 -50.03 -29.33 -19.07
C LEU A 416 -50.03 -30.86 -19.19
N ALA A 417 -48.84 -31.47 -19.21
CA ALA A 417 -48.64 -32.89 -18.91
C ALA A 417 -47.60 -33.03 -17.80
N THR A 418 -48.00 -33.59 -16.65
CA THR A 418 -47.16 -33.80 -15.46
C THR A 418 -46.18 -34.96 -15.66
N LYS A 419 -45.16 -34.78 -16.50
CA LYS A 419 -44.14 -35.81 -16.73
C LYS A 419 -43.05 -35.76 -15.66
N ALA A 420 -42.99 -36.78 -14.81
CA ALA A 420 -42.08 -36.84 -13.68
C ALA A 420 -40.60 -36.73 -14.11
N ALA A 421 -39.91 -35.69 -13.63
CA ALA A 421 -38.48 -35.53 -13.85
C ALA A 421 -37.71 -36.57 -13.03
N ARG A 422 -37.20 -37.62 -13.71
CA ARG A 422 -36.23 -38.56 -13.13
C ARG A 422 -35.08 -37.76 -12.50
N LYS A 423 -34.72 -38.07 -11.25
CA LYS A 423 -33.53 -37.52 -10.58
C LYS A 423 -32.27 -38.02 -11.30
N SER A 424 -31.81 -37.26 -12.30
CA SER A 424 -30.46 -37.45 -12.85
C SER A 424 -29.42 -37.01 -11.81
N ALA A 425 -28.32 -37.75 -11.71
CA ALA A 425 -27.24 -37.45 -10.79
C ALA A 425 -26.62 -36.07 -11.12
N PRO A 426 -26.13 -35.31 -10.11
CA PRO A 426 -25.51 -34.02 -10.35
C PRO A 426 -24.27 -34.18 -11.24
N ALA A 427 -24.29 -33.53 -12.40
CA ALA A 427 -23.17 -33.56 -13.36
C ALA A 427 -21.86 -33.16 -12.68
N THR A 428 -20.80 -33.96 -12.89
CA THR A 428 -19.54 -33.88 -12.15
C THR A 428 -18.90 -32.50 -12.26
N GLY A 429 -18.75 -31.84 -11.10
CA GLY A 429 -18.47 -30.42 -11.03
C GLY A 429 -17.12 -30.01 -11.61
N GLY A 430 -17.14 -29.17 -12.65
CA GLY A 430 -15.94 -28.53 -13.18
C GLY A 430 -15.19 -27.73 -12.10
N VAL A 431 -13.88 -27.92 -12.02
CA VAL A 431 -13.04 -27.38 -10.94
C VAL A 431 -13.05 -25.85 -10.93
N LYS A 432 -13.69 -25.26 -9.91
CA LYS A 432 -13.66 -23.81 -9.68
C LYS A 432 -12.23 -23.38 -9.34
N LYS A 433 -11.61 -22.59 -10.23
CA LYS A 433 -10.24 -22.06 -10.05
C LYS A 433 -10.12 -21.31 -8.71
N PRO A 434 -9.02 -21.49 -7.95
CA PRO A 434 -8.85 -20.90 -6.63
C PRO A 434 -8.89 -19.37 -6.69
N HIS A 435 -9.73 -18.76 -5.86
CA HIS A 435 -9.98 -17.32 -5.88
C HIS A 435 -8.83 -16.54 -5.21
N ARG A 436 -7.90 -16.01 -6.02
CA ARG A 436 -6.84 -15.10 -5.55
C ARG A 436 -7.44 -13.78 -5.05
N TYR A 437 -7.51 -13.61 -3.73
CA TYR A 437 -7.91 -12.35 -3.10
C TYR A 437 -6.90 -11.22 -3.40
N ARG A 438 -7.34 -9.96 -3.29
CA ARG A 438 -6.45 -8.80 -3.43
C ARG A 438 -5.47 -8.73 -2.23
N PRO A 439 -4.25 -8.19 -2.40
CA PRO A 439 -3.34 -7.93 -1.28
C PRO A 439 -4.03 -7.21 -0.11
N GLY A 440 -3.66 -7.56 1.12
CA GLY A 440 -4.29 -7.06 2.34
C GLY A 440 -5.70 -7.59 2.65
N THR A 441 -6.43 -8.19 1.69
CA THR A 441 -7.82 -8.67 1.94
C THR A 441 -7.87 -9.84 2.92
N VAL A 442 -6.84 -10.71 2.92
CA VAL A 442 -6.72 -11.83 3.85
C VAL A 442 -6.32 -11.32 5.24
N ALA A 443 -5.26 -10.51 5.33
CA ALA A 443 -4.84 -9.87 6.59
C ALA A 443 -5.97 -9.03 7.24
N LEU A 444 -6.76 -8.27 6.48
CA LEU A 444 -7.92 -7.55 7.01
C LEU A 444 -9.08 -8.46 7.44
N ARG A 445 -9.18 -9.69 6.91
CA ARG A 445 -10.13 -10.71 7.38
C ARG A 445 -9.62 -11.38 8.65
N GLU A 446 -8.32 -11.62 8.75
CA GLU A 446 -7.65 -12.18 9.93
C GLU A 446 -7.69 -11.19 11.10
N ILE A 447 -7.34 -9.93 10.89
CA ILE A 447 -7.51 -8.85 11.87
C ILE A 447 -8.96 -8.80 12.37
N ARG A 448 -9.96 -8.86 11.47
CA ARG A 448 -11.38 -8.92 11.84
C ARG A 448 -11.83 -10.24 12.48
N ARG A 449 -11.07 -11.33 12.35
CA ARG A 449 -11.28 -12.57 13.12
C ARG A 449 -10.74 -12.37 14.53
N TYR A 450 -9.46 -12.02 14.68
CA TYR A 450 -8.84 -11.82 15.99
C TYR A 450 -9.48 -10.70 16.81
N GLN A 451 -10.01 -9.64 16.16
CA GLN A 451 -10.84 -8.61 16.82
C GLN A 451 -12.26 -9.07 17.20
N LYS A 452 -12.67 -10.30 16.82
CA LYS A 452 -13.96 -10.91 17.15
C LYS A 452 -13.83 -12.18 18.00
N SER A 453 -12.65 -12.81 18.05
CA SER A 453 -12.41 -14.08 18.74
C SER A 453 -11.14 -14.04 19.57
N THR A 454 -11.28 -14.24 20.88
CA THR A 454 -10.19 -14.41 21.87
C THR A 454 -9.56 -15.81 21.81
N GLU A 455 -9.42 -16.38 20.61
CA GLU A 455 -8.71 -17.64 20.39
C GLU A 455 -7.20 -17.44 20.60
N LEU A 456 -6.55 -18.34 21.36
CA LEU A 456 -5.10 -18.31 21.57
C LEU A 456 -4.33 -18.32 20.24
N LEU A 457 -3.35 -17.43 20.15
CA LEU A 457 -2.55 -17.12 18.96
C LEU A 457 -1.43 -18.14 18.73
N ILE A 458 -0.89 -18.72 19.80
CA ILE A 458 0.18 -19.73 19.75
C ILE A 458 -0.44 -21.13 19.64
N ARG A 459 0.22 -22.03 18.91
CA ARG A 459 -0.19 -23.44 18.85
C ARG A 459 0.14 -24.15 20.16
N LYS A 460 -0.89 -24.71 20.80
CA LYS A 460 -0.81 -25.40 22.11
C LYS A 460 0.28 -26.48 22.20
N LEU A 461 0.45 -27.32 21.18
CA LEU A 461 1.44 -28.41 21.23
C LEU A 461 2.91 -27.92 21.25
N PRO A 462 3.35 -26.99 20.37
CA PRO A 462 4.64 -26.31 20.52
C PRO A 462 4.82 -25.60 21.88
N PHE A 463 3.81 -24.87 22.37
CA PHE A 463 3.90 -24.19 23.67
C PHE A 463 4.05 -25.18 24.83
N GLN A 464 3.27 -26.26 24.84
CA GLN A 464 3.36 -27.35 25.83
C GLN A 464 4.75 -28.02 25.86
N ARG A 465 5.46 -28.09 24.72
CA ARG A 465 6.83 -28.59 24.67
C ARG A 465 7.81 -27.61 25.32
N LEU A 466 7.70 -26.32 24.99
CA LEU A 466 8.55 -25.27 25.58
C LEU A 466 8.35 -25.15 27.10
N VAL A 467 7.12 -25.24 27.60
CA VAL A 467 6.83 -25.26 29.05
C VAL A 467 7.54 -26.43 29.74
N ARG A 468 7.55 -27.62 29.13
CA ARG A 468 8.19 -28.80 29.70
C ARG A 468 9.72 -28.77 29.59
N GLU A 469 10.27 -28.21 28.50
CA GLU A 469 11.69 -27.91 28.36
C GLU A 469 12.17 -26.99 29.50
N ILE A 470 11.52 -25.84 29.68
CA ILE A 470 11.86 -24.88 30.74
C ILE A 470 11.63 -25.47 32.14
N ALA A 471 10.56 -26.23 32.35
CA ALA A 471 10.27 -26.80 33.67
C ALA A 471 11.32 -27.81 34.15
N GLN A 472 11.92 -28.57 33.22
CA GLN A 472 12.97 -29.53 33.54
C GLN A 472 14.24 -28.82 34.07
N ASP A 473 14.50 -27.57 33.66
CA ASP A 473 15.59 -26.74 34.19
C ASP A 473 15.38 -26.36 35.69
N PHE A 474 14.15 -26.48 36.22
CA PHE A 474 13.82 -26.17 37.62
C PHE A 474 13.57 -27.41 38.51
N LYS A 475 12.86 -28.43 37.99
CA LYS A 475 12.60 -29.69 38.70
C LYS A 475 12.25 -30.80 37.72
N THR A 476 12.87 -31.97 37.88
CA THR A 476 12.58 -33.13 37.04
C THR A 476 11.16 -33.67 37.27
N ASP A 477 10.61 -34.33 36.25
CA ASP A 477 9.40 -35.16 36.32
C ASP A 477 8.09 -34.43 36.66
N LEU A 478 8.04 -33.11 36.42
CA LEU A 478 6.84 -32.29 36.59
C LEU A 478 5.68 -32.72 35.67
N ARG A 479 4.65 -33.34 36.26
CA ARG A 479 3.39 -33.71 35.58
C ARG A 479 2.43 -32.52 35.46
N PHE A 480 2.53 -31.78 34.35
CA PHE A 480 1.59 -30.70 34.02
C PHE A 480 0.17 -31.19 33.69
N GLN A 481 -0.83 -30.65 34.40
CA GLN A 481 -2.25 -30.71 34.02
C GLN A 481 -2.52 -29.90 32.74
N SER A 482 -3.58 -30.25 32.01
CA SER A 482 -4.01 -29.58 30.77
C SER A 482 -4.50 -28.14 30.99
N SER A 483 -5.06 -27.86 32.16
CA SER A 483 -5.45 -26.54 32.69
C SER A 483 -4.23 -25.65 32.94
N ALA A 484 -3.24 -26.15 33.67
CA ALA A 484 -2.01 -25.42 33.99
C ALA A 484 -1.26 -24.95 32.71
N VAL A 485 -1.19 -25.81 31.68
CA VAL A 485 -0.59 -25.43 30.38
C VAL A 485 -1.41 -24.35 29.67
N MET A 486 -2.75 -24.36 29.79
CA MET A 486 -3.59 -23.29 29.23
C MET A 486 -3.37 -21.97 29.95
N ALA A 487 -3.37 -21.95 31.28
CA ALA A 487 -3.16 -20.74 32.07
C ALA A 487 -1.76 -20.13 31.82
N LEU A 488 -0.72 -20.96 31.74
CA LEU A 488 0.62 -20.52 31.34
C LEU A 488 0.65 -19.96 29.92
N GLN A 489 -0.12 -20.53 28.98
CA GLN A 489 -0.20 -20.03 27.60
C GLN A 489 -0.91 -18.68 27.54
N GLU A 490 -2.05 -18.54 28.21
CA GLU A 490 -2.85 -17.32 28.27
C GLU A 490 -2.07 -16.17 28.91
N ALA A 491 -1.42 -16.41 30.05
CA ALA A 491 -0.54 -15.43 30.70
C ALA A 491 0.65 -15.03 29.80
N SER A 492 1.30 -16.01 29.15
CA SER A 492 2.42 -15.75 28.23
C SER A 492 2.00 -14.94 27.01
N GLU A 493 0.85 -15.24 26.42
CA GLU A 493 0.32 -14.53 25.26
C GLU A 493 -0.13 -13.11 25.63
N ALA A 494 -0.84 -12.93 26.73
CA ALA A 494 -1.25 -11.60 27.22
C ALA A 494 -0.03 -10.69 27.48
N TYR A 495 1.00 -11.23 28.14
CA TYR A 495 2.25 -10.52 28.38
C TYR A 495 2.96 -10.15 27.06
N LEU A 496 3.12 -11.10 26.13
CA LEU A 496 3.80 -10.87 24.85
C LEU A 496 3.05 -9.88 23.95
N VAL A 497 1.72 -9.94 23.89
CA VAL A 497 0.89 -9.00 23.12
C VAL A 497 1.09 -7.58 23.64
N GLY A 498 1.01 -7.38 24.96
CA GLY A 498 1.26 -6.06 25.58
C GLY A 498 2.68 -5.56 25.36
N LEU A 499 3.70 -6.41 25.55
CA LEU A 499 5.10 -6.04 25.33
C LEU A 499 5.35 -5.61 23.87
N PHE A 500 4.76 -6.32 22.89
CA PHE A 500 4.89 -5.94 21.47
C PHE A 500 4.07 -4.70 21.11
N GLU A 501 2.95 -4.42 21.78
CA GLU A 501 2.22 -3.17 21.64
C GLU A 501 3.06 -1.97 22.10
N ASP A 502 3.61 -2.01 23.31
CA ASP A 502 4.48 -0.94 23.85
C ASP A 502 5.76 -0.77 23.05
N THR A 503 6.37 -1.87 22.60
CA THR A 503 7.55 -1.85 21.72
C THR A 503 7.21 -1.17 20.38
N ASN A 504 6.04 -1.44 19.82
CA ASN A 504 5.55 -0.79 18.61
C ASN A 504 5.23 0.70 18.85
N LEU A 505 4.68 1.09 20.01
CA LEU A 505 4.52 2.48 20.41
C LEU A 505 5.88 3.20 20.53
N CYS A 506 6.91 2.56 21.12
CA CYS A 506 8.28 3.09 21.19
C CYS A 506 8.88 3.32 19.80
N ALA A 507 8.71 2.38 18.87
CA ALA A 507 9.15 2.55 17.49
C ALA A 507 8.43 3.72 16.78
N ILE A 508 7.10 3.81 16.95
CA ILE A 508 6.26 4.89 16.38
C ILE A 508 6.68 6.26 16.93
N HIS A 509 6.88 6.37 18.26
CA HIS A 509 7.33 7.61 18.91
C HIS A 509 8.65 8.10 18.30
N ALA A 510 9.61 7.19 18.11
CA ALA A 510 10.88 7.47 17.45
C ALA A 510 10.79 7.57 15.91
N LYS A 511 9.59 7.79 15.35
CA LYS A 511 9.28 7.95 13.91
C LYS A 511 9.72 6.77 13.03
N ARG A 512 9.91 5.58 13.61
CA ARG A 512 10.34 4.35 12.93
C ARG A 512 9.18 3.38 12.76
N VAL A 513 9.28 2.54 11.73
CA VAL A 513 8.29 1.49 11.43
C VAL A 513 8.84 0.09 11.77
N THR A 514 10.16 -0.02 11.88
CA THR A 514 10.85 -1.25 12.27
C THR A 514 11.23 -1.15 13.74
N ILE A 515 10.72 -2.10 14.53
CA ILE A 515 11.16 -2.35 15.91
C ILE A 515 12.66 -2.70 15.88
N MET A 516 13.43 -2.03 16.71
CA MET A 516 14.85 -2.26 16.96
C MET A 516 15.03 -2.85 18.38
N PRO A 517 16.16 -3.52 18.69
CA PRO A 517 16.42 -4.05 20.04
C PRO A 517 16.26 -2.99 21.15
N LYS A 518 16.68 -1.75 20.87
CA LYS A 518 16.51 -0.61 21.78
C LYS A 518 15.05 -0.24 22.08
N ASP A 519 14.09 -0.58 21.21
CA ASP A 519 12.66 -0.32 21.46
C ASP A 519 12.09 -1.35 22.43
N ILE A 520 12.53 -2.62 22.33
CA ILE A 520 12.18 -3.69 23.27
C ILE A 520 12.80 -3.37 24.64
N GLN A 521 14.09 -3.00 24.66
CA GLN A 521 14.78 -2.56 25.88
C GLN A 521 14.11 -1.34 26.52
N LEU A 522 13.64 -0.37 25.72
CA LEU A 522 12.90 0.78 26.21
C LEU A 522 11.52 0.39 26.77
N ALA A 523 10.75 -0.45 26.07
CA ALA A 523 9.47 -0.94 26.54
C ALA A 523 9.59 -1.74 27.86
N ARG A 524 10.57 -2.63 27.97
CA ARG A 524 10.88 -3.36 29.22
C ARG A 524 11.23 -2.42 30.38
N ARG A 525 12.10 -1.42 30.15
CA ARG A 525 12.41 -0.39 31.16
C ARG A 525 11.19 0.41 31.60
N ILE A 526 10.33 0.80 30.65
CA ILE A 526 9.07 1.54 30.93
C ILE A 526 8.10 0.67 31.75
N ARG A 527 8.08 -0.65 31.51
CA ARG A 527 7.34 -1.65 32.30
C ARG A 527 7.94 -1.93 33.69
N GLY A 528 9.04 -1.28 34.06
CA GLY A 528 9.74 -1.52 35.33
C GLY A 528 10.59 -2.80 35.33
N GLU A 529 10.64 -3.54 34.22
CA GLU A 529 11.48 -4.72 34.10
C GLU A 529 12.95 -4.31 34.03
N ARG A 530 13.68 -4.56 35.14
CA ARG A 530 15.14 -4.50 35.13
C ARG A 530 15.67 -5.61 34.21
N ALA A 531 16.77 -5.30 33.52
CA ALA A 531 17.32 -6.11 32.44
C ALA A 531 18.14 -7.30 32.97
#